data_AF-A0A8T4PPY8-F1
#
_entry.id   AF-A0A8T4PPY8-F1
#
_cell.length_a   1.000
_cell.length_b   1.000
_cell.length_c   1.000
_cell.angle_alpha   90.00
_cell.angle_beta   90.00
_cell.angle_gamma   90.00
#
_symmetry.space_group_name_H-M   'P 1'
#
loop_
_entity.id
_entity.type
_entity.pdbx_description
1 polymer ?
#
loop_
_entity_poly.entity_id
_entity_poly.type
_entity_poly.pdbx_seq_one_letter_code
_entity_poly.pdbx_strand_id
1 'polypeptide(L)'
;MDERLVEFIKRSLESGYDINRIKQALLDAGHDLKIVEEHISHVAKPQQNQKKLREFIKKHVEKGSGMEKIKQDLVNAGHDIEAVEEYISHELMAKKNRKYAMLSLVAVLVIVIAIAGIYYFSASAKKTRLGVDNPEEKVARNQKDIENFNKALLNNDNSSCDMILDVSLKSECQKRFFHNASNEIEEVNMSATRELLNKALIQRNISLCAEIKDYDIKLQCESILGG
;
A
#
# COMPACT_ATOMS: atom_id res chain seq x y z
N MET A 1 -2.13 55.07 33.05
CA MET A 1 -2.83 54.32 31.98
C MET A 1 -3.55 53.16 32.63
N ASP A 2 -4.77 52.87 32.20
CA ASP A 2 -5.51 51.71 32.68
C ASP A 2 -5.00 50.47 31.94
N GLU A 3 -4.23 49.63 32.65
CA GLU A 3 -3.62 48.42 32.08
C GLU A 3 -4.65 47.44 31.52
N ARG A 4 -5.86 47.36 32.10
CA ARG A 4 -6.89 46.45 31.62
C ARG A 4 -7.44 46.89 30.27
N LEU A 5 -7.57 48.19 30.08
CA LEU A 5 -8.00 48.78 28.82
C LEU A 5 -6.95 48.56 27.73
N VAL A 6 -5.66 48.78 28.04
CA VAL A 6 -4.54 48.49 27.13
C VAL A 6 -4.55 47.02 26.71
N GLU A 7 -4.68 46.10 27.67
CA GLU A 7 -4.66 44.66 27.40
C GLU A 7 -5.87 44.23 26.55
N PHE A 8 -7.06 44.76 26.84
CA PHE A 8 -8.25 44.51 26.02
C PHE A 8 -8.08 44.97 24.58
N ILE A 9 -7.57 46.19 24.37
CA ILE A 9 -7.31 46.73 23.03
C ILE A 9 -6.30 45.84 22.30
N LYS A 10 -5.22 45.44 22.96
CA LYS A 10 -4.18 44.58 22.40
C LYS A 10 -4.76 43.23 21.94
N ARG A 11 -5.48 42.53 22.82
CA ARG A 11 -6.12 41.23 22.49
C ARG A 11 -7.14 41.36 21.36
N SER A 12 -7.90 42.45 21.33
CA SER A 12 -8.89 42.70 20.27
C SER A 12 -8.21 42.92 18.92
N LEU A 13 -7.12 43.68 18.88
CA LEU A 13 -6.32 43.86 17.67
C LEU A 13 -5.66 42.56 17.20
N GLU A 14 -5.11 41.76 18.13
CA GLU A 14 -4.54 40.44 17.83
C GLU A 14 -5.61 39.45 17.30
N SER A 15 -6.86 39.60 17.71
CA SER A 15 -8.00 38.82 17.22
C SER A 15 -8.54 39.31 15.87
N GLY A 16 -7.99 40.39 15.32
CA GLY A 16 -8.34 40.92 14.00
C GLY A 16 -9.54 41.88 13.97
N TYR A 17 -9.95 42.42 15.12
CA TYR A 17 -10.99 43.46 15.13
C TYR A 17 -10.46 44.80 14.61
N ASP A 18 -11.31 45.52 13.86
CA ASP A 18 -11.00 46.86 13.37
C ASP A 18 -10.95 47.89 14.52
N ILE A 19 -10.05 48.87 14.41
CA ILE A 19 -9.86 49.92 15.42
C ILE A 19 -11.16 50.69 15.69
N ASN A 20 -11.96 50.98 14.67
CA ASN A 20 -13.22 51.72 14.85
C ASN A 20 -14.24 50.88 15.61
N ARG A 21 -14.24 49.56 15.39
CA ARG A 21 -15.13 48.63 16.10
C ARG A 21 -14.73 48.50 17.58
N ILE A 22 -13.43 48.44 17.86
CA ILE A 22 -12.90 48.45 19.24
C ILE A 22 -13.25 49.78 19.93
N LYS A 23 -13.02 50.90 19.25
CA LYS A 23 -13.36 52.24 19.74
C LYS A 23 -14.85 52.33 20.09
N GLN A 24 -15.73 51.90 19.17
CA GLN A 24 -17.18 51.93 19.39
C GLN A 24 -17.57 51.06 20.59
N ALA A 25 -17.06 49.84 20.69
CA ALA A 25 -17.37 48.94 21.80
C ALA A 25 -16.96 49.51 23.17
N LEU A 26 -15.83 50.21 23.23
CA LEU A 26 -15.38 50.87 24.46
C LEU A 26 -16.25 52.09 24.83
N LEU A 27 -16.67 52.87 23.83
CA LEU A 27 -17.61 53.98 24.04
C LEU A 27 -18.98 53.47 24.50
N ASP A 28 -19.48 52.39 23.90
CA ASP A 28 -20.75 51.75 24.27
C ASP A 28 -20.71 51.16 25.70
N ALA A 29 -19.52 50.74 26.15
CA ALA A 29 -19.27 50.31 27.53
C ALA A 29 -19.14 51.48 28.53
N GLY A 30 -19.26 52.73 28.07
CA GLY A 30 -19.23 53.93 28.90
C GLY A 30 -17.84 54.51 29.17
N HIS A 31 -16.81 54.10 28.43
CA HIS A 31 -15.47 54.71 28.55
C HIS A 31 -15.43 56.11 27.89
N ASP A 32 -14.64 57.01 28.46
CA ASP A 32 -14.44 58.35 27.91
C ASP A 32 -13.67 58.32 26.57
N LEU A 33 -14.11 59.13 25.61
CA LEU A 33 -13.55 59.18 24.26
C LEU A 33 -12.06 59.54 24.26
N LYS A 34 -11.62 60.49 25.08
CA LYS A 34 -10.21 60.92 25.10
C LYS A 34 -9.33 59.81 25.66
N ILE A 35 -9.79 59.14 26.72
CA ILE A 35 -9.09 57.98 27.31
C ILE A 35 -8.95 56.88 26.26
N VAL A 36 -10.03 56.53 25.56
CA VAL A 36 -10.03 55.51 24.51
C VAL A 36 -9.07 55.87 23.37
N GLU A 37 -9.12 57.12 22.88
CA GLU A 37 -8.22 57.57 21.81
C GLU A 37 -6.75 57.55 22.23
N GLU A 38 -6.44 57.96 23.45
CA GLU A 38 -5.08 57.92 24.00
C GLU A 38 -4.56 56.48 24.04
N HIS A 39 -5.33 55.54 24.60
CA HIS A 39 -4.94 54.14 24.73
C HIS A 39 -4.85 53.44 23.36
N ILE A 40 -5.79 53.70 22.45
CA ILE A 40 -5.72 53.18 21.08
C ILE A 40 -4.48 53.74 20.38
N SER A 41 -4.17 55.02 20.54
CA SER A 41 -2.99 55.61 19.88
C SER A 41 -1.68 55.00 20.38
N HIS A 42 -1.62 54.64 21.67
CA HIS A 42 -0.47 53.99 22.27
C HIS A 42 -0.28 52.56 21.75
N VAL A 43 -1.36 51.79 21.59
CA VAL A 43 -1.29 50.38 21.17
C VAL A 43 -1.25 50.22 19.64
N ALA A 44 -2.02 51.01 18.91
CA ALA A 44 -2.21 50.83 17.47
C ALA A 44 -1.09 51.44 16.62
N LYS A 45 -0.46 52.56 17.04
CA LYS A 45 0.65 53.16 16.28
C LYS A 45 1.82 52.20 16.07
N PRO A 46 2.31 51.49 17.12
CA PRO A 46 3.34 50.46 16.94
C PRO A 46 2.88 49.37 15.96
N GLN A 47 1.68 48.80 16.16
CA GLN A 47 1.19 47.69 15.31
C GLN A 47 0.99 48.08 13.84
N GLN A 48 0.48 49.29 13.55
CA GLN A 48 0.32 49.75 12.18
C GLN A 48 1.66 49.94 11.47
N ASN A 49 2.64 50.52 12.17
CA ASN A 49 4.00 50.66 11.66
C ASN A 49 4.63 49.29 11.40
N GLN A 50 4.41 48.33 12.29
CA GLN A 50 4.85 46.95 12.14
C GLN A 50 4.22 46.24 10.94
N LYS A 51 2.91 46.45 10.68
CA LYS A 51 2.24 45.86 9.51
C LYS A 51 2.81 46.40 8.20
N LYS A 52 2.98 47.73 8.09
CA LYS A 52 3.60 48.37 6.92
C LYS A 52 5.04 47.89 6.71
N LEU A 53 5.81 47.77 7.79
CA LEU A 53 7.17 47.25 7.77
C LEU A 53 7.22 45.81 7.24
N ARG A 54 6.32 44.92 7.71
CA ARG A 54 6.20 43.55 7.20
C ARG A 54 5.87 43.50 5.72
N GLU A 55 4.91 44.30 5.26
CA GLU A 55 4.53 44.35 3.85
C GLU A 55 5.69 44.85 2.98
N PHE A 56 6.44 45.84 3.46
CA PHE A 56 7.64 46.34 2.77
C PHE A 56 8.72 45.26 2.64
N ILE A 57 9.10 44.62 3.76
CA ILE A 57 10.10 43.55 3.78
C ILE A 57 9.67 42.41 2.87
N LYS A 58 8.41 41.97 2.96
CA LYS A 58 7.85 40.91 2.12
C LYS A 58 8.00 41.23 0.63
N LYS A 59 7.62 42.44 0.22
CA LYS A 59 7.71 42.89 -1.18
C LYS A 59 9.15 42.90 -1.69
N HIS A 60 10.12 43.29 -0.86
CA HIS A 60 11.53 43.28 -1.26
C HIS A 60 12.12 41.86 -1.33
N VAL A 61 11.75 40.99 -0.40
CA VAL A 61 12.16 39.57 -0.42
C VAL A 61 11.59 38.86 -1.65
N GLU A 62 10.32 39.11 -2.00
CA GLU A 62 9.69 38.55 -3.21
C GLU A 62 10.36 39.03 -4.50
N LYS A 63 10.92 40.25 -4.49
CA LYS A 63 11.74 40.78 -5.59
C LYS A 63 13.18 40.23 -5.62
N GLY A 64 13.54 39.34 -4.68
CA GLY A 64 14.90 38.80 -4.58
C GLY A 64 15.93 39.80 -4.07
N SER A 65 15.52 40.87 -3.39
CA SER A 65 16.47 41.82 -2.80
C SER A 65 17.24 41.17 -1.66
N GLY A 66 18.56 41.37 -1.64
CA GLY A 66 19.41 40.94 -0.53
C GLY A 66 19.08 41.68 0.76
N MET A 67 19.28 41.02 1.90
CA MET A 67 18.85 41.54 3.21
C MET A 67 19.49 42.89 3.57
N GLU A 68 20.74 43.08 3.19
CA GLU A 68 21.48 44.32 3.46
C GLU A 68 20.87 45.51 2.72
N LYS A 69 20.41 45.28 1.49
CA LYS A 69 19.70 46.29 0.72
C LYS A 69 18.36 46.65 1.37
N ILE A 70 17.63 45.65 1.87
CA ILE A 70 16.35 45.86 2.57
C ILE A 70 16.57 46.69 3.84
N LYS A 71 17.59 46.37 4.64
CA LYS A 71 17.97 47.15 5.83
C LYS A 71 18.28 48.59 5.44
N GLN A 72 19.13 48.79 4.44
CA GLN A 72 19.52 50.11 3.99
C GLN A 72 18.32 50.92 3.48
N ASP A 73 17.43 50.32 2.69
CA ASP A 73 16.22 50.97 2.19
C ASP A 73 15.26 51.38 3.34
N LEU A 74 15.15 50.56 4.40
CA LEU A 74 14.33 50.86 5.56
C LEU A 74 14.92 51.98 6.44
N VAL A 75 16.23 51.97 6.67
CA VAL A 75 16.94 53.04 7.38
C VAL A 75 16.84 54.35 6.60
N ASN A 76 17.01 54.29 5.27
CA ASN A 76 16.83 55.46 4.39
C ASN A 76 15.40 56.01 4.40
N ALA A 77 14.41 55.15 4.64
CA ALA A 77 13.01 55.54 4.82
C ALA A 77 12.70 56.09 6.23
N GLY A 78 13.71 56.21 7.10
CA GLY A 78 13.59 56.79 8.44
C GLY A 78 13.12 55.80 9.52
N HIS A 79 13.18 54.49 9.25
CA HIS A 79 12.91 53.49 10.28
C HIS A 79 14.11 53.32 11.20
N ASP A 80 13.83 53.12 12.49
CA ASP A 80 14.84 52.82 13.49
C ASP A 80 15.57 51.50 13.17
N ILE A 81 16.90 51.51 13.27
CA ILE A 81 17.73 50.39 12.85
C ILE A 81 17.54 49.17 13.75
N GLU A 82 17.40 49.36 15.06
CA GLU A 82 17.21 48.27 16.03
C GLU A 82 15.86 47.59 15.79
N ALA A 83 14.80 48.37 15.59
CA ALA A 83 13.49 47.85 15.24
C ALA A 83 13.50 47.06 13.93
N VAL A 84 14.26 47.50 12.92
CA VAL A 84 14.40 46.79 11.64
C VAL A 84 15.15 45.47 11.83
N GLU A 85 16.24 45.46 12.60
CA GLU A 85 17.02 44.25 12.86
C GLU A 85 16.26 43.20 13.65
N GLU A 86 15.57 43.62 14.72
CA GLU A 86 14.70 42.74 15.52
C GLU A 86 13.64 42.08 14.62
N TYR A 87 12.99 42.88 13.76
CA TYR A 87 11.99 42.38 12.82
C TYR A 87 12.53 41.36 11.82
N ILE A 88 13.65 41.70 11.21
CA ILE A 88 14.33 40.86 10.23
C ILE A 88 14.75 39.53 10.86
N SER A 89 15.30 39.58 12.08
CA SER A 89 15.70 38.39 12.80
C SER A 89 14.51 37.46 13.09
N HIS A 90 13.37 38.02 13.54
CA HIS A 90 12.19 37.24 13.90
C HIS A 90 11.53 36.57 12.68
N GLU A 91 11.40 37.28 11.55
CA GLU A 91 10.84 36.71 10.30
C GLU A 91 11.77 35.65 9.67
N LEU A 92 13.08 35.92 9.63
CA LEU A 92 14.05 34.98 9.07
C LEU A 92 14.15 33.70 9.90
N MET A 93 14.13 33.80 11.23
CA MET A 93 14.13 32.63 12.11
C MET A 93 12.86 31.79 11.94
N ALA A 94 11.69 32.43 11.75
CA ALA A 94 10.44 31.72 11.47
C ALA A 94 10.50 30.93 10.14
N LYS A 95 11.04 31.53 9.07
CA LYS A 95 11.21 30.85 7.78
C LYS A 95 12.27 29.74 7.83
N LYS A 96 13.39 29.97 8.52
CA LYS A 96 14.48 28.99 8.66
C LYS A 96 13.97 27.73 9.37
N ASN A 97 13.27 27.89 10.49
CA ASN A 97 12.71 26.77 11.25
C ASN A 97 11.68 25.96 10.45
N ARG A 98 10.88 26.63 9.59
CA ARG A 98 9.89 25.94 8.75
C ARG A 98 10.54 25.01 7.71
N LYS A 99 11.68 25.41 7.12
CA LYS A 99 12.42 24.54 6.18
C LYS A 99 13.00 23.31 6.88
N TYR A 100 13.59 23.49 8.06
CA TYR A 100 14.11 22.38 8.86
C TYR A 100 13.00 21.45 9.37
N ALA A 101 11.84 21.99 9.74
CA ALA A 101 10.67 21.19 10.12
C ALA A 101 10.15 20.33 8.95
N MET A 102 10.07 20.89 7.74
CA MET A 102 9.72 20.14 6.52
C MET A 102 10.74 19.03 6.21
N LEU A 103 12.04 19.33 6.26
CA LEU A 103 13.10 18.35 6.04
C LEU A 103 13.06 17.22 7.10
N SER A 104 12.81 17.57 8.36
CA SER A 104 12.65 16.60 9.45
C SER A 104 11.46 15.67 9.19
N LEU A 105 10.32 16.20 8.75
CA LEU A 105 9.14 15.40 8.44
C LEU A 105 9.41 14.40 7.31
N VAL A 106 10.08 14.83 6.23
CA VAL A 106 10.46 13.95 5.12
C VAL A 106 11.41 12.84 5.60
N ALA A 107 12.40 13.17 6.43
CA ALA A 107 13.32 12.18 6.99
C ALA A 107 12.60 11.11 7.82
N VAL A 108 11.64 11.51 8.67
CA VAL A 108 10.82 10.58 9.45
C VAL A 108 10.00 9.65 8.54
N LEU A 109 9.41 10.20 7.48
CA LEU A 109 8.58 9.44 6.54
C LEU A 109 9.39 8.37 5.79
N VAL A 110 10.62 8.71 5.37
CA VAL A 110 11.55 7.76 4.75
C VAL A 110 11.90 6.61 5.71
N ILE A 111 12.15 6.91 6.99
CA ILE A 111 12.44 5.89 8.00
C ILE A 111 11.25 4.95 8.20
N VAL A 112 10.03 5.47 8.27
CA VAL A 112 8.81 4.66 8.42
C VAL A 112 8.62 3.72 7.23
N ILE A 113 8.80 4.21 6.00
CA ILE A 113 8.72 3.38 4.78
C ILE A 113 9.78 2.28 4.79
N ALA A 114 11.02 2.61 5.17
CA ALA A 114 12.10 1.63 5.25
C ALA A 114 11.80 0.52 6.27
N ILE A 115 11.31 0.89 7.46
CA ILE A 115 10.91 -0.08 8.49
C ILE A 115 9.77 -0.97 7.99
N ALA A 116 8.72 -0.39 7.40
CA ALA A 116 7.62 -1.16 6.83
C ALA A 116 8.09 -2.14 5.74
N GLY A 117 9.00 -1.71 4.86
CA GLY A 117 9.61 -2.55 3.84
C GLY A 117 10.36 -3.75 4.42
N ILE A 118 11.15 -3.54 5.48
CA ILE A 118 11.86 -4.62 6.19
C ILE A 118 10.88 -5.62 6.82
N TYR A 119 9.79 -5.14 7.43
CA TYR A 119 8.76 -6.01 8.00
C TYR A 119 8.05 -6.86 6.93
N TYR A 120 7.66 -6.24 5.80
CA TYR A 120 7.04 -6.96 4.69
C TYR A 120 7.97 -8.01 4.07
N PHE A 121 9.24 -7.66 3.87
CA PHE A 121 10.23 -8.58 3.33
C PHE A 121 10.49 -9.77 4.27
N SER A 122 10.59 -9.50 5.58
CA SER A 122 10.80 -10.53 6.60
C SER A 122 9.59 -11.47 6.74
N ALA A 123 8.37 -10.95 6.57
CA ALA A 123 7.16 -11.77 6.54
C ALA A 123 7.11 -12.69 5.31
N SER A 124 7.51 -12.20 4.14
CA SER A 124 7.59 -12.99 2.90
C SER A 124 8.67 -14.07 2.97
N ALA A 125 9.81 -13.80 3.59
CA ALA A 125 10.90 -14.78 3.74
C ALA A 125 10.52 -15.99 4.63
N LYS A 126 9.56 -15.85 5.54
CA LYS A 126 9.07 -16.97 6.36
C LYS A 126 8.21 -17.97 5.59
N LYS A 127 7.57 -17.57 4.48
CA LYS A 127 6.75 -18.50 3.66
C LYS A 127 7.59 -19.44 2.79
N THR A 128 8.83 -19.09 2.46
CA THR A 128 9.66 -19.91 1.56
C THR A 128 10.48 -21.00 2.27
N ARG A 129 10.45 -21.09 3.60
CA ARG A 129 11.18 -22.12 4.38
C ARG A 129 10.32 -23.30 4.86
N LEU A 130 9.06 -23.40 4.44
CA LEU A 130 8.17 -24.53 4.78
C LEU A 130 8.04 -25.59 3.67
N GLY A 131 8.88 -25.52 2.63
CA GLY A 131 8.85 -26.47 1.51
C GLY A 131 10.24 -26.99 1.16
N VAL A 132 10.99 -27.47 2.15
CA VAL A 132 12.04 -28.46 1.89
C VAL A 132 11.40 -29.80 2.22
N ASP A 133 10.54 -30.29 1.31
CA ASP A 133 10.09 -31.68 1.38
C ASP A 133 11.34 -32.56 1.34
N ASN A 134 11.51 -33.40 2.35
CA ASN A 134 12.54 -34.42 2.36
C ASN A 134 12.40 -35.23 1.05
N PRO A 135 13.47 -35.38 0.23
CA PRO A 135 13.38 -36.07 -1.06
C PRO A 135 12.78 -37.48 -0.97
N GLU A 136 12.94 -38.17 0.17
CA GLU A 136 12.32 -39.48 0.42
C GLU A 136 10.78 -39.41 0.50
N GLU A 137 10.25 -38.34 1.08
CA GLU A 137 8.80 -38.16 1.24
C GLU A 137 8.12 -37.80 -0.09
N LYS A 138 8.84 -37.10 -0.98
CA LYS A 138 8.37 -36.80 -2.34
C LYS A 138 8.27 -38.06 -3.19
N VAL A 139 9.22 -38.99 -3.06
CA VAL A 139 9.18 -40.27 -3.78
C VAL A 139 8.01 -41.14 -3.30
N ALA A 140 7.80 -41.23 -1.98
CA ALA A 140 6.68 -41.99 -1.41
C ALA A 140 5.30 -41.41 -1.81
N ARG A 141 5.16 -40.08 -1.83
CA ARG A 141 3.92 -39.42 -2.30
C ARG A 141 3.64 -39.71 -3.77
N ASN A 142 4.65 -39.59 -4.64
CA ASN A 142 4.50 -39.88 -6.06
C ASN A 142 4.06 -41.33 -6.32
N GLN A 143 4.58 -42.29 -5.54
CA GLN A 143 4.20 -43.70 -5.71
C GLN A 143 2.75 -43.97 -5.31
N LYS A 144 2.27 -43.32 -4.25
CA LYS A 144 0.87 -43.41 -3.81
C LYS A 144 -0.09 -42.78 -4.81
N ASP A 145 0.28 -41.65 -5.39
CA ASP A 145 -0.50 -40.97 -6.43
C ASP A 145 -0.63 -41.84 -7.70
N ILE A 146 0.43 -42.55 -8.09
CA ILE A 146 0.40 -43.53 -9.20
C ILE A 146 -0.50 -44.73 -8.86
N GLU A 147 -0.45 -45.23 -7.62
CA GLU A 147 -1.31 -46.33 -7.18
C GLU A 147 -2.79 -45.95 -7.24
N ASN A 148 -3.13 -44.75 -6.75
CA ASN A 148 -4.49 -44.21 -6.83
C ASN A 148 -4.95 -44.01 -8.27
N PHE A 149 -4.07 -43.52 -9.15
CA PHE A 149 -4.35 -43.41 -10.59
C PHE A 149 -4.67 -44.75 -11.23
N ASN A 150 -3.85 -45.78 -10.97
CA ASN A 150 -4.08 -47.13 -11.50
C ASN A 150 -5.37 -47.74 -10.94
N LYS A 151 -5.65 -47.53 -9.65
CA LYS A 151 -6.88 -47.99 -9.01
C LYS A 151 -8.13 -47.35 -9.64
N ALA A 152 -8.07 -46.05 -9.95
CA ALA A 152 -9.15 -45.35 -10.65
C ALA A 152 -9.41 -46.02 -12.01
N LEU A 153 -8.35 -46.26 -12.80
CA LEU A 153 -8.48 -46.89 -14.11
C LEU A 153 -9.01 -48.32 -14.06
N LEU A 154 -8.54 -49.14 -13.11
CA LEU A 154 -8.97 -50.54 -12.99
C LEU A 154 -10.42 -50.69 -12.55
N ASN A 155 -10.86 -49.83 -11.63
CA ASN A 155 -12.22 -49.90 -11.09
C ASN A 155 -13.22 -49.05 -11.90
N ASN A 156 -12.76 -48.38 -12.95
CA ASN A 156 -13.53 -47.38 -13.69
C ASN A 156 -14.20 -46.33 -12.76
N ASP A 157 -13.51 -45.93 -11.69
CA ASP A 157 -14.04 -45.08 -10.62
C ASP A 157 -13.32 -43.74 -10.57
N ASN A 158 -14.00 -42.69 -11.03
CA ASN A 158 -13.47 -41.33 -11.05
C ASN A 158 -13.25 -40.74 -9.63
N SER A 159 -13.95 -41.25 -8.60
CA SER A 159 -13.76 -40.73 -7.23
C SER A 159 -12.37 -41.04 -6.68
N SER A 160 -11.73 -42.09 -7.17
CA SER A 160 -10.34 -42.43 -6.85
C SER A 160 -9.34 -41.38 -7.40
N CYS A 161 -9.67 -40.63 -8.45
CA CYS A 161 -8.84 -39.52 -8.93
C CYS A 161 -8.76 -38.36 -7.92
N ASP A 162 -9.74 -38.22 -7.01
CA ASP A 162 -9.72 -37.15 -6.01
C ASP A 162 -8.69 -37.36 -4.90
N MET A 163 -8.20 -38.59 -4.75
CA MET A 163 -7.16 -38.95 -3.78
C MET A 163 -5.74 -38.67 -4.28
N ILE A 164 -5.58 -38.21 -5.53
CA ILE A 164 -4.28 -37.85 -6.12
C ILE A 164 -3.92 -36.42 -5.72
N LEU A 165 -2.76 -36.23 -5.10
CA LEU A 165 -2.28 -34.92 -4.65
C LEU A 165 -1.54 -34.17 -5.76
N ASP A 166 -0.83 -34.89 -6.65
CA ASP A 166 -0.22 -34.29 -7.82
C ASP A 166 -1.29 -33.72 -8.77
N VAL A 167 -1.27 -32.40 -8.93
CA VAL A 167 -2.28 -31.65 -9.70
C VAL A 167 -2.29 -32.04 -11.18
N SER A 168 -1.13 -32.37 -11.76
CA SER A 168 -1.01 -32.76 -13.16
C SER A 168 -1.60 -34.15 -13.37
N LEU A 169 -1.22 -35.11 -12.53
CA LEU A 169 -1.69 -36.49 -12.61
C LEU A 169 -3.19 -36.59 -12.31
N LYS A 170 -3.70 -35.81 -11.35
CA LYS A 170 -5.14 -35.70 -11.07
C LYS A 170 -5.93 -35.20 -12.28
N SER A 171 -5.44 -34.15 -12.93
CA SER A 171 -6.06 -33.60 -14.14
C SER A 171 -6.09 -34.61 -15.29
N GLU A 172 -5.00 -35.37 -15.48
CA GLU A 172 -4.94 -36.43 -16.48
C GLU A 172 -5.91 -37.57 -16.18
N CYS A 173 -6.01 -37.98 -14.91
CA CYS A 173 -6.94 -39.01 -14.44
C CYS A 173 -8.39 -38.66 -14.80
N GLN A 174 -8.82 -37.45 -14.42
CA GLN A 174 -10.19 -37.00 -14.64
C GLN A 174 -10.54 -36.92 -16.13
N LYS A 175 -9.62 -36.44 -16.99
CA LYS A 175 -9.85 -36.36 -18.45
C LYS A 175 -10.20 -37.70 -19.09
N ARG A 176 -9.62 -38.81 -18.61
CA ARG A 176 -9.91 -40.15 -19.16
C ARG A 176 -11.34 -40.59 -18.88
N PHE A 177 -11.92 -40.17 -17.76
CA PHE A 177 -13.31 -40.48 -17.41
C PHE A 177 -14.32 -39.58 -18.12
N PHE A 178 -13.99 -38.30 -18.32
CA PHE A 178 -14.86 -37.37 -19.06
C PHE A 178 -15.07 -37.77 -20.53
N HIS A 179 -14.12 -38.45 -21.17
CA HIS A 179 -14.28 -38.90 -22.55
C HIS A 179 -15.11 -40.19 -22.71
N ASN A 180 -15.24 -41.01 -21.66
CA ASN A 180 -16.01 -42.26 -21.74
C ASN A 180 -17.52 -42.06 -21.55
N ALA A 181 -17.97 -40.99 -20.89
CA ALA A 181 -19.39 -40.74 -20.63
C ALA A 181 -20.21 -40.34 -21.89
N SER A 182 -19.56 -40.07 -23.02
CA SER A 182 -20.25 -39.61 -24.24
C SER A 182 -20.62 -40.71 -25.23
N ASN A 183 -20.28 -41.98 -24.97
CA ASN A 183 -20.52 -43.11 -25.89
C ASN A 183 -21.29 -44.26 -25.20
N GLU A 184 -22.48 -44.00 -24.66
CA GLU A 184 -23.33 -44.97 -23.95
C GLU A 184 -24.10 -45.97 -24.86
N ILE A 185 -23.80 -46.10 -26.16
CA ILE A 185 -24.61 -46.95 -27.07
C ILE A 185 -23.95 -48.30 -27.43
N GLU A 186 -22.69 -48.57 -27.04
CA GLU A 186 -22.02 -49.86 -27.31
C GLU A 186 -21.53 -50.61 -26.04
N GLU A 187 -22.12 -50.31 -24.88
CA GLU A 187 -21.47 -50.56 -23.59
C GLU A 187 -21.48 -52.02 -23.11
N VAL A 188 -22.38 -52.88 -23.61
CA VAL A 188 -22.52 -54.24 -23.06
C VAL A 188 -21.45 -55.21 -23.57
N ASN A 189 -20.87 -55.00 -24.76
CA ASN A 189 -19.78 -55.85 -25.29
C ASN A 189 -18.38 -55.27 -25.04
N MET A 190 -18.24 -53.96 -24.81
CA MET A 190 -16.93 -53.34 -24.57
C MET A 190 -16.39 -53.55 -23.15
N SER A 191 -17.26 -53.69 -22.14
CA SER A 191 -16.81 -53.86 -20.75
C SER A 191 -15.99 -55.13 -20.54
N ALA A 192 -16.48 -56.28 -21.02
CA ALA A 192 -15.77 -57.55 -20.90
C ALA A 192 -14.44 -57.56 -21.69
N THR A 193 -14.42 -56.89 -22.83
CA THR A 193 -13.26 -56.79 -23.71
C THR A 193 -12.16 -55.91 -23.09
N ARG A 194 -12.53 -54.81 -22.43
CA ARG A 194 -11.60 -53.94 -21.70
C ARG A 194 -11.05 -54.60 -20.43
N GLU A 195 -11.86 -55.38 -19.72
CA GLU A 195 -11.40 -56.13 -18.54
C GLU A 195 -10.33 -57.18 -18.93
N LEU A 196 -10.57 -57.93 -20.00
CA LEU A 196 -9.61 -58.90 -20.54
C LEU A 196 -8.30 -58.24 -21.01
N LEU A 197 -8.39 -57.10 -21.70
CA LEU A 197 -7.21 -56.32 -22.10
C LEU A 197 -6.38 -55.88 -20.89
N ASN A 198 -7.02 -55.26 -19.90
CA ASN A 198 -6.33 -54.77 -18.70
C ASN A 198 -5.65 -55.92 -17.96
N LYS A 199 -6.33 -57.07 -17.85
CA LYS A 199 -5.77 -58.27 -17.22
C LYS A 199 -4.55 -58.80 -18.00
N ALA A 200 -4.61 -58.83 -19.32
CA ALA A 200 -3.50 -59.24 -20.18
C ALA A 200 -2.27 -58.35 -20.00
N LEU A 201 -2.46 -57.03 -19.97
CA LEU A 201 -1.39 -56.05 -19.83
C LEU A 201 -0.73 -56.10 -18.44
N ILE A 202 -1.52 -56.20 -17.37
CA ILE A 202 -1.00 -56.27 -16.00
C ILE A 202 -0.18 -57.55 -15.81
N GLN A 203 -0.69 -58.69 -16.31
CA GLN A 203 -0.02 -59.98 -16.15
C GLN A 203 1.11 -60.21 -17.17
N ARG A 204 1.28 -59.30 -18.13
CA ARG A 204 2.15 -59.47 -19.30
C ARG A 204 1.98 -60.84 -19.97
N ASN A 205 0.73 -61.29 -20.10
CA ASN A 205 0.43 -62.60 -20.64
C ASN A 205 -0.27 -62.46 -21.99
N ILE A 206 0.49 -62.71 -23.06
CA ILE A 206 0.00 -62.60 -24.44
C ILE A 206 -1.12 -63.60 -24.76
N SER A 207 -1.22 -64.73 -24.04
CA SER A 207 -2.31 -65.69 -24.27
C SER A 207 -3.67 -65.09 -23.96
N LEU A 208 -3.75 -64.14 -23.02
CA LEU A 208 -4.99 -63.45 -22.69
C LEU A 208 -5.42 -62.47 -23.79
N CYS A 209 -4.49 -61.93 -24.58
CA CYS A 209 -4.83 -61.12 -25.75
C CYS A 209 -5.63 -61.94 -26.79
N ALA A 210 -5.35 -63.24 -26.90
CA ALA A 210 -6.03 -64.11 -27.86
C ALA A 210 -7.51 -64.30 -27.56
N GLU A 211 -7.94 -64.13 -26.31
CA GLU A 211 -9.33 -64.24 -25.84
C GLU A 211 -10.17 -62.98 -26.13
N ILE A 212 -9.54 -61.88 -26.54
CA ILE A 212 -10.20 -60.63 -26.91
C ILE A 212 -10.89 -60.82 -28.27
N LYS A 213 -12.22 -60.69 -28.29
CA LYS A 213 -13.04 -60.87 -29.51
C LYS A 213 -12.95 -59.69 -30.47
N ASP A 214 -12.74 -58.48 -29.93
CA ASP A 214 -12.53 -57.28 -30.72
C ASP A 214 -11.15 -57.33 -31.38
N TYR A 215 -11.14 -57.35 -32.72
CA TYR A 215 -9.93 -57.56 -33.51
C TYR A 215 -8.91 -56.43 -33.36
N ASP A 216 -9.38 -55.18 -33.30
CA ASP A 216 -8.50 -54.02 -33.22
C ASP A 216 -7.86 -53.93 -31.83
N ILE A 217 -8.64 -54.19 -30.78
CA ILE A 217 -8.13 -54.24 -29.40
C ILE A 217 -7.15 -55.41 -29.22
N LYS A 218 -7.44 -56.56 -29.83
CA LYS A 218 -6.54 -57.72 -29.80
C LYS A 218 -5.18 -57.39 -30.43
N LEU A 219 -5.17 -56.76 -31.60
CA LEU A 219 -3.94 -56.32 -32.27
C LEU A 219 -3.14 -55.32 -31.42
N GLN A 220 -3.81 -54.38 -30.76
CA GLN A 220 -3.16 -53.46 -29.83
C GLN A 220 -2.53 -54.21 -28.64
N CYS A 221 -3.24 -55.16 -28.05
CA CYS A 221 -2.73 -56.00 -26.97
C CYS A 221 -1.47 -56.79 -27.39
N GLU A 222 -1.53 -57.45 -28.55
CA GLU A 222 -0.42 -58.27 -29.09
C GLU A 222 0.80 -57.41 -29.45
N SER A 223 0.60 -56.22 -30.03
CA SER A 223 1.72 -55.31 -30.35
C SER A 223 2.42 -54.74 -29.11
N ILE A 224 1.68 -54.49 -28.03
CA ILE A 224 2.26 -53.97 -26.77
C ILE A 224 3.06 -55.06 -26.04
N LEU A 225 2.59 -56.31 -26.06
CA LEU A 225 3.21 -57.41 -25.31
C LEU A 225 4.18 -58.28 -26.12
N GLY A 226 4.07 -58.29 -27.45
CA GLY A 226 4.88 -59.11 -28.36
C GLY A 226 6.12 -58.40 -28.92
N GLY A 227 6.41 -57.18 -28.47
CA GLY A 227 7.62 -56.42 -28.80
C GLY A 227 8.88 -56.92 -28.09
#